data_AF-A0A0F7Q283-F1
#
_entry.id   AF-A0A0F7Q283-F1
#
_cell.length_a   1.000
_cell.length_b   1.000
_cell.length_c   1.000
_cell.angle_alpha   90.00
_cell.angle_beta   90.00
_cell.angle_gamma   90.00
#
_symmetry.space_group_name_H-M   'P 1'
#
loop_
_entity.id
_entity.type
_entity.pdbx_description
1 polymer ?
#
loop_
_entity_poly.entity_id
_entity_poly.type
_entity_poly.pdbx_seq_one_letter_code
_entity_poly.pdbx_strand_id
1 'polypeptide(L)'
;FTLVDGKAQNDTARTIWYLARRFGREDDVEVINFMNGGKSRSEIILSGEKTRPQSNTWNPFCYSTEAFTAETMQSMLPQNVQGGEWQSRAIAMNKALVFGTKFWCVREGKTMSLQMLREHMTLEGMAKLYCRGLDDQWPEEAIAPLRNYLQDVPGFDLSLVRTPSAWTEEPRKQHAYL
;
A
#
# COMPACT_ATOMS: atom_id res chain seq x y z
N PHE A 1 4.71 8.71 24.01
CA PHE A 1 5.82 7.86 23.49
C PHE A 1 5.22 6.81 22.58
N THR A 2 6.00 6.23 21.66
CA THR A 2 5.55 5.11 20.82
C THR A 2 6.24 3.84 21.30
N LEU A 3 5.48 2.78 21.54
CA LEU A 3 6.00 1.48 21.98
C LEU A 3 5.53 0.39 21.02
N VAL A 4 6.46 -0.44 20.57
CA VAL A 4 6.19 -1.63 19.75
C VAL A 4 6.54 -2.85 20.60
N ASP A 5 5.52 -3.63 20.97
CA ASP A 5 5.68 -4.86 21.75
C ASP A 5 5.76 -6.07 20.82
N GLY A 6 6.98 -6.60 20.63
CA GLY A 6 7.22 -7.83 19.88
C GLY A 6 7.12 -9.11 20.72
N LYS A 7 6.94 -9.02 22.05
CA LYS A 7 6.88 -10.18 22.97
C LYS A 7 5.47 -10.72 23.18
N ALA A 8 4.46 -10.07 22.56
CA ALA A 8 3.07 -10.47 22.65
C ALA A 8 2.51 -10.48 24.08
N GLN A 9 2.89 -9.48 24.89
CA GLN A 9 2.37 -9.33 26.25
C GLN A 9 1.02 -8.61 26.24
N ASN A 10 -0.05 -9.33 26.60
CA ASN A 10 -1.43 -8.80 26.58
C ASN A 10 -1.70 -7.69 27.61
N ASP A 11 -0.88 -7.60 28.66
CA ASP A 11 -1.02 -6.63 29.75
C ASP A 11 -0.29 -5.31 29.49
N THR A 12 0.64 -5.26 28.52
CA THR A 12 1.43 -4.06 28.18
C THR A 12 0.54 -2.86 27.90
N ALA A 13 -0.45 -3.00 27.01
CA ALA A 13 -1.36 -1.92 26.64
C ALA A 13 -2.16 -1.40 27.85
N ARG A 14 -2.59 -2.31 28.74
CA ARG A 14 -3.33 -1.96 29.95
C ARG A 14 -2.45 -1.21 30.95
N THR A 15 -1.21 -1.65 31.13
CA THR A 15 -0.24 -1.00 32.02
C THR A 15 0.10 0.41 31.54
N ILE A 16 0.27 0.60 30.23
CA ILE A 16 0.47 1.93 29.62
C ILE A 16 -0.75 2.83 29.86
N TRP A 17 -1.96 2.30 29.69
CA TRP A 17 -3.18 3.06 29.94
C TRP A 17 -3.31 3.46 31.41
N TYR A 18 -2.99 2.57 32.36
CA TYR A 18 -2.96 2.92 33.79
C TYR A 18 -1.92 3.99 34.12
N LEU A 19 -0.75 3.93 33.50
CA LEU A 19 0.26 4.96 33.64
C LEU A 19 -0.25 6.31 33.10
N ALA A 20 -0.86 6.33 31.92
CA ALA A 20 -1.42 7.55 31.33
C ALA A 20 -2.55 8.14 32.20
N ARG A 21 -3.44 7.28 32.73
CA ARG A 21 -4.50 7.67 33.66
C ARG A 21 -3.95 8.30 34.94
N ARG A 22 -2.80 7.86 35.45
CA ARG A 22 -2.15 8.47 36.62
C ARG A 22 -1.80 9.95 36.38
N PHE A 23 -1.56 10.33 35.14
CA PHE A 23 -1.25 11.71 34.75
C PHE A 23 -2.45 12.44 34.12
N GLY A 24 -3.65 11.84 34.12
CA GLY A 24 -4.85 12.43 33.50
C GLY A 24 -4.77 12.55 31.97
N ARG A 25 -4.00 11.67 31.31
CA ARG A 25 -3.78 11.67 29.85
C ARG A 25 -4.29 10.38 29.20
N GLU A 26 -5.33 9.77 29.76
CA GLU A 26 -5.92 8.55 29.22
C GLU A 26 -6.47 8.70 27.79
N ASP A 27 -6.90 9.91 27.41
CA ASP A 27 -7.43 10.22 26.07
C ASP A 27 -6.34 10.25 24.98
N ASP A 28 -5.08 10.39 25.39
CA ASP A 28 -3.93 10.42 24.46
C ASP A 28 -3.38 9.02 24.14
N VAL A 29 -4.06 7.96 24.58
CA VAL A 29 -3.61 6.57 24.41
C VAL A 29 -4.33 5.92 23.24
N GLU A 30 -3.59 5.63 22.17
CA GLU A 30 -4.05 4.81 21.05
C GLU A 30 -3.31 3.47 21.03
N VAL A 31 -4.03 2.39 20.69
CA VAL A 31 -3.51 1.02 20.67
C VAL A 31 -3.88 0.35 19.37
N ILE A 32 -2.89 -0.12 18.61
CA ILE A 32 -3.10 -1.00 17.46
C ILE A 32 -2.75 -2.43 17.89
N ASN A 33 -3.76 -3.31 17.93
CA ASN A 33 -3.59 -4.68 18.41
C ASN A 33 -3.58 -5.68 17.25
N PHE A 34 -2.43 -6.34 17.03
CA PHE A 34 -2.29 -7.42 16.06
C PHE A 34 -2.56 -8.82 16.65
N MET A 35 -2.73 -8.95 17.97
CA MET A 35 -3.01 -10.21 18.66
C MET A 35 -4.51 -10.54 18.65
N ASN A 36 -5.09 -10.72 17.46
CA ASN A 36 -6.52 -10.99 17.29
C ASN A 36 -6.89 -12.50 17.29
N GLY A 37 -5.91 -13.38 17.56
CA GLY A 37 -6.12 -14.83 17.64
C GLY A 37 -6.59 -15.47 16.33
N GLY A 38 -6.27 -14.87 15.18
CA GLY A 38 -6.63 -15.40 13.86
C GLY A 38 -8.11 -15.25 13.49
N LYS A 39 -8.92 -14.62 14.35
CA LYS A 39 -10.34 -14.40 14.09
C LYS A 39 -10.51 -13.32 13.03
N SER A 40 -11.38 -13.59 12.07
CA SER A 40 -11.67 -12.60 11.04
C SER A 40 -12.38 -11.40 11.64
N ARG A 41 -12.22 -10.22 11.01
CA ARG A 41 -12.97 -9.01 11.41
C ARG A 41 -14.48 -9.26 11.39
N SER A 42 -14.96 -10.07 10.43
CA SER A 42 -16.36 -10.46 10.30
C SER A 42 -16.85 -11.29 11.49
N GLU A 43 -16.04 -12.24 11.98
CA GLU A 43 -16.35 -13.02 13.18
C GLU A 43 -16.40 -12.13 14.43
N ILE A 44 -15.49 -11.16 14.54
CA ILE A 44 -15.46 -10.20 15.66
C ILE A 44 -16.69 -9.28 15.64
N ILE A 45 -17.11 -8.81 14.45
CA ILE A 45 -18.30 -7.96 14.30
C ILE A 45 -19.57 -8.76 14.61
N LEU A 46 -19.69 -9.99 14.08
CA LEU A 46 -20.88 -10.83 14.26
C LEU A 46 -20.99 -11.40 15.68
N SER A 47 -19.88 -11.69 16.35
CA SER A 47 -19.93 -12.19 17.73
C SER A 47 -20.39 -11.13 18.74
N GLY A 48 -20.36 -9.84 18.37
CA GLY A 48 -20.77 -8.73 19.23
C GLY A 48 -19.96 -8.64 20.53
N GLU A 49 -18.82 -9.32 20.61
CA GLU A 49 -18.07 -9.55 21.83
C GLU A 49 -17.23 -8.32 22.18
N LYS A 50 -17.84 -7.41 22.96
CA LYS A 50 -17.23 -6.14 23.39
C LYS A 50 -16.18 -6.27 24.49
N THR A 51 -15.96 -7.48 25.02
CA THR A 51 -15.01 -7.75 26.11
C THR A 51 -13.55 -7.75 25.67
N ARG A 52 -13.28 -7.70 24.36
CA ARG A 52 -11.92 -7.76 23.80
C ARG A 52 -11.20 -6.42 23.85
N PRO A 53 -9.85 -6.43 23.92
CA PRO A 53 -9.06 -5.20 23.80
C PRO A 53 -9.45 -4.48 22.51
N GLN A 54 -9.94 -3.25 22.66
CA GLN A 54 -10.25 -2.38 21.54
C GLN A 54 -8.95 -2.06 20.80
N SER A 55 -8.96 -2.23 19.47
CA SER A 55 -7.87 -1.79 18.61
C SER A 55 -8.33 -0.56 17.85
N ASN A 56 -7.53 0.50 17.90
CA ASN A 56 -7.64 1.62 16.99
C ASN A 56 -7.34 1.14 15.56
N THR A 57 -7.87 1.87 14.59
CA THR A 57 -7.57 1.68 13.17
C THR A 57 -6.50 2.66 12.73
N TRP A 58 -5.52 2.19 11.96
CA TRP A 58 -4.51 3.06 11.38
C TRP A 58 -4.27 2.68 9.92
N ASN A 59 -4.27 3.70 9.05
CA ASN A 59 -3.99 3.54 7.64
C ASN A 59 -2.83 4.47 7.23
N PRO A 60 -1.58 3.98 7.20
CA PRO A 60 -0.42 4.81 6.88
C PRO A 60 -0.46 5.36 5.45
N PHE A 61 -1.15 4.68 4.54
CA PHE A 61 -1.23 5.07 3.12
C PHE A 61 -2.10 6.31 2.90
N CYS A 62 -3.14 6.53 3.71
CA CYS A 62 -3.99 7.70 3.57
C CYS A 62 -3.29 8.98 4.02
N TYR A 63 -2.66 8.94 5.20
CA TYR A 63 -2.17 10.12 5.90
C TYR A 63 -0.73 10.51 5.52
N SER A 64 -0.02 9.64 4.80
CA SER A 64 1.33 9.91 4.36
C SER A 64 1.37 10.56 2.98
N THR A 65 2.46 11.29 2.72
CA THR A 65 2.84 11.74 1.38
C THR A 65 3.14 10.56 0.47
N GLU A 66 3.03 10.77 -0.83
CA GLU A 66 3.40 9.84 -1.91
C GLU A 66 4.83 9.34 -1.72
N ALA A 67 5.76 10.26 -1.44
CA ALA A 67 7.18 9.97 -1.25
C ALA A 67 7.43 9.03 -0.06
N PHE A 68 6.90 9.38 1.11
CA PHE A 68 7.02 8.54 2.31
C PHE A 68 6.42 7.13 2.10
N THR A 69 5.28 7.05 1.41
CA THR A 69 4.65 5.78 1.09
C THR A 69 5.53 4.94 0.17
N ALA A 70 6.09 5.55 -0.88
CA ALA A 70 6.98 4.89 -1.82
C ALA A 70 8.29 4.43 -1.16
N GLU A 71 8.89 5.24 -0.27
CA GLU A 71 10.07 4.88 0.51
C GLU A 71 9.78 3.73 1.48
N THR A 72 8.63 3.76 2.17
CA THR A 72 8.22 2.66 3.05
C THR A 72 8.09 1.36 2.26
N MET A 73 7.46 1.39 1.08
CA MET A 73 7.36 0.21 0.20
C MET A 73 8.73 -0.24 -0.33
N GLN A 74 9.62 0.70 -0.68
CA GLN A 74 10.98 0.38 -1.12
C GLN A 74 11.81 -0.25 -0.01
N SER A 75 11.63 0.16 1.26
CA SER A 75 12.36 -0.42 2.38
C SER A 75 12.05 -1.91 2.63
N MET A 76 10.93 -2.39 2.09
CA MET A 76 10.56 -3.81 2.14
C MET A 76 11.25 -4.65 1.05
N LEU A 77 11.88 -4.02 0.04
CA LEU A 77 12.61 -4.72 -1.01
C LEU A 77 13.96 -5.24 -0.46
N PRO A 78 14.40 -6.45 -0.87
CA PRO A 78 15.68 -6.98 -0.46
C PRO A 78 16.83 -6.10 -0.96
N GLN A 79 17.78 -5.77 -0.06
CA GLN A 79 18.85 -4.79 -0.36
C GLN A 79 20.08 -5.37 -1.08
N ASN A 80 20.19 -6.70 -1.26
CA ASN A 80 21.39 -7.35 -1.78
C ASN A 80 21.07 -8.52 -2.70
N VAL A 81 20.73 -8.23 -3.94
CA VAL A 81 20.30 -9.25 -4.89
C VAL A 81 21.14 -9.20 -6.15
N GLN A 82 21.74 -10.34 -6.50
CA GLN A 82 22.44 -10.50 -7.76
C GLN A 82 21.44 -10.27 -8.90
N GLY A 83 21.64 -9.19 -9.67
CA GLY A 83 20.72 -8.74 -10.72
C GLY A 83 20.04 -7.39 -10.42
N GLY A 84 20.78 -6.36 -9.99
CA GLY A 84 20.21 -5.04 -9.61
C GLY A 84 19.26 -4.35 -10.60
N GLU A 85 19.19 -4.81 -11.86
CA GLU A 85 18.19 -4.40 -12.83
C GLU A 85 16.75 -4.71 -12.39
N TRP A 86 16.48 -5.91 -11.85
CA TRP A 86 15.13 -6.27 -11.43
C TRP A 86 14.70 -5.47 -10.19
N GLN A 87 15.64 -5.20 -9.29
CA GLN A 87 15.37 -4.37 -8.11
C GLN A 87 15.07 -2.93 -8.53
N SER A 88 15.83 -2.39 -9.48
CA SER A 88 15.59 -1.04 -10.03
C SER A 88 14.22 -0.93 -10.70
N ARG A 89 13.79 -1.99 -11.42
CA ARG A 89 12.45 -2.08 -12.00
C ARG A 89 11.35 -2.17 -10.95
N ALA A 90 11.53 -2.96 -9.89
CA ALA A 90 10.59 -3.01 -8.76
C ALA A 90 10.47 -1.66 -8.05
N ILE A 91 11.57 -0.91 -7.92
CA ILE A 91 11.55 0.46 -7.38
C ILE A 91 10.75 1.40 -8.30
N ALA A 92 10.98 1.33 -9.62
CA ALA A 92 10.24 2.13 -10.60
C ALA A 92 8.73 1.79 -10.58
N MET A 93 8.40 0.50 -10.50
CA MET A 93 7.03 0.00 -10.34
C MET A 93 6.36 0.58 -9.10
N ASN A 94 7.00 0.47 -7.94
CA ASN A 94 6.45 0.93 -6.67
C ASN A 94 6.21 2.45 -6.68
N LYS A 95 7.13 3.22 -7.27
CA LYS A 95 6.94 4.67 -7.45
C LYS A 95 5.75 4.95 -8.37
N ALA A 96 5.68 4.29 -9.53
CA ALA A 96 4.58 4.48 -10.48
C ALA A 96 3.21 4.16 -9.87
N LEU A 97 3.12 3.01 -9.18
CA LEU A 97 1.91 2.57 -8.50
C LEU A 97 1.44 3.55 -7.43
N VAL A 98 2.34 3.95 -6.51
CA VAL A 98 1.99 4.84 -5.39
C VAL A 98 1.59 6.22 -5.88
N PHE A 99 2.37 6.83 -6.78
CA PHE A 99 2.08 8.18 -7.28
C PHE A 99 0.77 8.20 -8.08
N GLY A 100 0.56 7.23 -8.98
CA GLY A 100 -0.66 7.14 -9.78
C GLY A 100 -1.91 6.92 -8.92
N THR A 101 -1.85 5.95 -7.98
CA THR A 101 -3.01 5.64 -7.13
C THR A 101 -3.31 6.73 -6.12
N LYS A 102 -2.29 7.38 -5.55
CA LYS A 102 -2.49 8.50 -4.63
C LYS A 102 -3.06 9.72 -5.33
N PHE A 103 -2.58 10.06 -6.52
CA PHE A 103 -3.16 11.15 -7.32
C PHE A 103 -4.64 10.89 -7.60
N TRP A 104 -4.97 9.65 -8.02
CA TRP A 104 -6.36 9.24 -8.23
C TRP A 104 -7.22 9.38 -6.96
N CYS A 105 -6.69 8.93 -5.82
CA CYS A 105 -7.36 9.03 -4.54
C CYS A 105 -7.67 10.49 -4.15
N VAL A 106 -6.68 11.38 -4.28
CA VAL A 106 -6.83 12.80 -3.95
C VAL A 106 -7.87 13.46 -4.85
N ARG A 107 -7.80 13.21 -6.17
CA ARG A 107 -8.73 13.77 -7.15
C ARG A 107 -10.18 13.33 -6.89
N GLU A 108 -10.39 12.07 -6.53
CA GLU A 108 -11.73 11.49 -6.35
C GLU A 108 -12.24 11.59 -4.89
N GLY A 109 -11.48 12.20 -3.98
CA GLY A 109 -11.80 12.24 -2.56
C GLY A 109 -11.83 10.85 -1.90
N LYS A 110 -11.08 9.89 -2.43
CA LYS A 110 -11.01 8.51 -1.93
C LYS A 110 -9.83 8.31 -0.99
N THR A 111 -10.00 7.36 -0.08
CA THR A 111 -8.96 6.94 0.86
C THR A 111 -8.07 5.89 0.20
N MET A 112 -6.77 6.15 0.08
CA MET A 112 -5.84 5.13 -0.40
C MET A 112 -5.76 3.98 0.61
N SER A 113 -5.89 2.74 0.14
CA SER A 113 -5.83 1.54 0.97
C SER A 113 -4.86 0.51 0.39
N LEU A 114 -4.36 -0.40 1.24
CA LEU A 114 -3.52 -1.50 0.78
C LEU A 114 -4.23 -2.39 -0.25
N GLN A 115 -5.55 -2.57 -0.10
CA GLN A 115 -6.35 -3.34 -1.05
C GLN A 115 -6.36 -2.68 -2.43
N MET A 116 -6.54 -1.35 -2.48
CA MET A 116 -6.48 -0.60 -3.72
C MET A 116 -5.09 -0.69 -4.38
N LEU A 117 -4.01 -0.63 -3.59
CA LEU A 117 -2.66 -0.82 -4.10
C LEU A 117 -2.48 -2.22 -4.71
N ARG A 118 -2.98 -3.27 -4.04
CA ARG A 118 -2.93 -4.66 -4.55
C ARG A 118 -3.68 -4.84 -5.86
N GLU A 119 -4.87 -4.25 -5.98
CA GLU A 119 -5.68 -4.31 -7.20
C GLU A 119 -4.95 -3.68 -8.40
N HIS A 120 -4.23 -2.58 -8.16
CA HIS A 120 -3.50 -1.85 -9.20
C HIS A 120 -2.07 -2.33 -9.40
N MET A 121 -1.55 -3.25 -8.57
CA MET A 121 -0.19 -3.79 -8.66
C MET A 121 0.00 -4.73 -9.86
N THR A 122 -1.08 -5.30 -10.38
CA THR A 122 -1.04 -6.10 -11.61
C THR A 122 -0.68 -5.24 -12.82
N LEU A 123 -0.07 -5.84 -13.85
CA LEU A 123 0.25 -5.12 -15.10
C LEU A 123 -1.01 -4.51 -15.73
N GLU A 124 -2.11 -5.28 -15.75
CA GLU A 124 -3.41 -4.79 -16.21
C GLU A 124 -3.96 -3.66 -15.34
N GLY A 125 -3.75 -3.72 -14.02
CA GLY A 125 -4.14 -2.67 -13.09
C GLY A 125 -3.42 -1.36 -13.35
N MET A 126 -2.10 -1.40 -13.54
CA MET A 126 -1.31 -0.21 -13.87
C MET A 126 -1.61 0.34 -15.27
N ALA A 127 -1.80 -0.52 -16.26
CA ALA A 127 -2.19 -0.09 -17.60
C ALA A 127 -3.56 0.60 -17.60
N LYS A 128 -4.53 0.07 -16.83
CA LYS A 128 -5.84 0.72 -16.64
C LYS A 128 -5.71 2.08 -15.96
N LEU A 129 -4.84 2.18 -14.95
CA LEU A 129 -4.58 3.43 -14.25
C LEU A 129 -3.93 4.47 -15.19
N TYR A 130 -3.00 4.04 -16.03
CA TYR A 130 -2.39 4.87 -17.07
C TYR A 130 -3.41 5.34 -18.12
N CYS A 131 -4.21 4.43 -18.67
CA CYS A 131 -5.27 4.78 -19.63
C CYS A 131 -6.25 5.77 -19.02
N ARG A 132 -6.64 5.55 -17.76
CA ARG A 132 -7.50 6.49 -17.03
C ARG A 132 -6.83 7.84 -16.89
N GLY A 133 -5.55 7.90 -16.53
CA GLY A 133 -4.81 9.16 -16.46
C GLY A 133 -4.80 9.93 -17.78
N LEU A 134 -4.70 9.24 -18.92
CA LEU A 134 -4.83 9.85 -20.25
C LEU A 134 -6.24 10.36 -20.54
N ASP A 135 -7.27 9.54 -20.26
CA ASP A 135 -8.68 9.87 -20.53
C ASP A 135 -9.15 11.06 -19.68
N ASP A 136 -8.73 11.05 -18.42
CA ASP A 136 -9.06 12.05 -17.41
C ASP A 136 -8.13 13.28 -17.47
N GLN A 137 -7.19 13.34 -18.43
CA GLN A 137 -6.21 14.41 -18.64
C GLN A 137 -5.43 14.81 -17.37
N TRP A 138 -4.83 13.82 -16.71
CA TRP A 138 -3.99 14.08 -15.54
C TRP A 138 -2.74 14.88 -15.92
N PRO A 139 -2.17 15.65 -14.97
CA PRO A 139 -0.90 16.34 -15.20
C PRO A 139 0.23 15.35 -15.56
N GLU A 140 1.17 15.81 -16.38
CA GLU A 140 2.32 15.00 -16.80
C GLU A 140 3.12 14.46 -15.61
N GLU A 141 3.21 15.21 -14.51
CA GLU A 141 3.87 14.79 -13.27
C GLU A 141 3.26 13.50 -12.66
N ALA A 142 1.94 13.30 -12.80
CA ALA A 142 1.24 12.12 -12.30
C ALA A 142 1.29 10.95 -13.30
N ILE A 143 1.33 11.24 -14.60
CA ILE A 143 1.33 10.21 -15.67
C ILE A 143 2.74 9.70 -15.96
N ALA A 144 3.76 10.55 -15.92
CA ALA A 144 5.13 10.22 -16.33
C ALA A 144 5.70 8.99 -15.59
N PRO A 145 5.52 8.81 -14.26
CA PRO A 145 5.98 7.61 -13.58
C PRO A 145 5.34 6.32 -14.12
N LEU A 146 4.04 6.33 -14.42
CA LEU A 146 3.32 5.20 -14.99
C LEU A 146 3.79 4.91 -16.42
N ARG A 147 3.96 5.95 -17.25
CA ARG A 147 4.47 5.81 -18.62
C ARG A 147 5.86 5.21 -18.64
N ASN A 148 6.77 5.76 -17.85
CA ASN A 148 8.18 5.35 -17.82
C ASN A 148 8.30 3.90 -17.37
N TYR A 149 7.52 3.49 -16.38
CA TYR A 149 7.50 2.10 -15.94
C TYR A 149 6.98 1.16 -17.04
N LEU A 150 5.81 1.45 -17.63
CA LEU A 150 5.22 0.59 -18.66
C LEU A 150 6.11 0.47 -19.92
N GLN A 151 6.84 1.54 -20.28
CA GLN A 151 7.80 1.50 -21.39
C GLN A 151 9.06 0.67 -21.09
N ASP A 152 9.44 0.55 -19.81
CA ASP A 152 10.62 -0.24 -19.41
C ASP A 152 10.32 -1.75 -19.27
N VAL A 153 9.03 -2.14 -19.23
CA VAL A 153 8.64 -3.55 -19.20
C VAL A 153 9.02 -4.21 -20.54
N PRO A 154 9.91 -5.23 -20.54
CA PRO A 154 10.35 -5.85 -21.78
C PRO A 154 9.19 -6.49 -22.56
N GLY A 155 9.11 -6.19 -23.85
CA GLY A 155 8.07 -6.71 -24.75
C GLY A 155 6.71 -6.03 -24.61
N PHE A 156 6.57 -5.00 -23.77
CA PHE A 156 5.32 -4.26 -23.62
C PHE A 156 5.22 -3.16 -24.69
N ASP A 157 4.14 -3.18 -25.46
CA ASP A 157 3.84 -2.13 -26.43
C ASP A 157 2.82 -1.15 -25.83
N LEU A 158 3.26 0.08 -25.57
CA LEU A 158 2.43 1.14 -25.01
C LEU A 158 1.27 1.52 -25.95
N SER A 159 1.38 1.30 -27.26
CA SER A 159 0.28 1.55 -28.20
C SER A 159 -0.89 0.58 -27.99
N LEU A 160 -0.61 -0.62 -27.49
CA LEU A 160 -1.58 -1.66 -27.20
C LEU A 160 -2.07 -1.63 -25.75
N VAL A 161 -1.72 -0.60 -24.97
CA VAL A 161 -2.06 -0.49 -23.53
C VAL A 161 -3.56 -0.60 -23.24
N ARG A 162 -4.41 -0.20 -24.19
CA ARG A 162 -5.88 -0.29 -24.08
C ARG A 162 -6.45 -1.66 -24.41
N THR A 163 -5.63 -2.56 -24.96
CA THR A 163 -6.06 -3.86 -25.49
C THR A 163 -5.30 -5.01 -24.83
N PRO A 164 -5.62 -5.39 -23.57
CA PRO A 164 -4.91 -6.44 -22.85
C PRO A 164 -4.88 -7.81 -23.54
N SER A 165 -5.86 -8.10 -24.40
CA SER A 165 -5.92 -9.34 -25.18
C SER A 165 -4.86 -9.42 -26.28
N ALA A 166 -4.31 -8.28 -26.72
CA ALA A 166 -3.27 -8.22 -27.74
C ALA A 166 -1.85 -8.32 -27.15
N TRP A 167 -1.72 -8.33 -25.82
CA TRP A 167 -0.43 -8.41 -25.15
C TRP A 167 0.14 -9.82 -25.26
N THR A 168 1.42 -9.89 -25.62
CA THR A 168 2.20 -11.11 -25.55
C THR A 168 2.29 -11.61 -24.09
N GLU A 169 2.68 -12.87 -23.91
CA GLU A 169 2.82 -13.44 -22.57
C GLU A 169 4.08 -12.90 -21.84
N GLU A 170 5.06 -12.42 -22.59
CA GLU A 170 6.37 -12.00 -22.09
C GLU A 170 6.31 -10.83 -21.09
N PRO A 171 5.60 -9.72 -21.35
CA PRO A 171 5.43 -8.64 -20.37
C PRO A 171 4.82 -9.09 -19.05
N ARG A 172 3.86 -10.03 -19.11
CA ARG A 172 3.21 -10.56 -17.90
C ARG A 172 4.19 -11.39 -17.09
N LYS A 173 5.02 -12.21 -17.74
CA LYS A 173 6.07 -12.98 -17.09
C LYS A 173 7.10 -12.06 -16.44
N GLN A 174 7.60 -11.08 -17.18
CA GLN A 174 8.57 -10.09 -16.68
C GLN A 174 8.02 -9.31 -15.49
N HIS A 175 6.75 -8.88 -15.56
CA HIS A 175 6.06 -8.21 -14.46
C HIS A 175 5.90 -9.10 -13.22
N ALA A 176 5.58 -10.39 -13.41
CA ALA A 176 5.37 -11.33 -12.31
C ALA A 176 6.64 -11.70 -11.53
N TYR A 177 7.83 -11.41 -12.07
CA TYR A 177 9.12 -11.61 -11.38
C TYR A 177 9.50 -10.46 -10.43
N LEU A 178 8.76 -9.34 -10.44
CA LEU A 178 8.96 -8.16 -9.60
C LEU A 178 8.15 -8.24 -8.29
#